data_AF-A0A0D2D9C6-F1
#
_entry.id   AF-A0A0D2D9C6-F1
#
_cell.length_a   1.000
_cell.length_b   1.000
_cell.length_c   1.000
_cell.angle_alpha   90.00
_cell.angle_beta   90.00
_cell.angle_gamma   90.00
#
_symmetry.space_group_name_H-M   'P 1'
#
loop_
_entity.id
_entity.type
_entity.pdbx_description
1 polymer ?
#
loop_
_entity_poly.entity_id
_entity_poly.type
_entity_poly.pdbx_seq_one_letter_code
_entity_poly.pdbx_strand_id
1 'polypeptide(L)'
;MKGSPNATTKLHPRRSWNRWRDTIGHLYLDENWTMPEIATHLTSYGMVCNHRQIKNRLKDWRWELKKTPTRHYLAMMAVAEEMRKKEGDGDDDDIVFRVPKRRGTELYDLKRVSKACLRAKKRSDQVQKDFVLPSVEDARLVLEDAGITADFVRVSDTSPEVSRDPEGTSMVEDSPPTPVRRSVLRIDELCTS
;
A
#
# COMPACT_ATOMS: atom_id res chain seq x y z
N MET A 1 -19.28 -36.56 4.05
CA MET A 1 -18.36 -35.58 4.66
C MET A 1 -17.11 -35.50 3.79
N LYS A 2 -16.93 -34.42 3.02
CA LYS A 2 -15.75 -34.23 2.15
C LYS A 2 -14.62 -33.63 3.00
N GLY A 3 -13.59 -34.44 3.29
CA GLY A 3 -12.36 -33.94 3.90
C GLY A 3 -11.67 -33.00 2.93
N SER A 4 -11.48 -31.73 3.33
CA SER A 4 -10.57 -30.83 2.63
C SER A 4 -9.14 -31.38 2.74
N PRO A 5 -8.40 -31.53 1.64
CA PRO A 5 -6.97 -31.82 1.73
C PRO A 5 -6.29 -30.60 2.36
N ASN A 6 -5.81 -30.75 3.59
CA ASN A 6 -4.89 -29.81 4.19
C ASN A 6 -3.67 -29.70 3.26
N ALA A 7 -3.59 -28.60 2.51
CA ALA A 7 -2.46 -28.33 1.63
C ALA A 7 -1.18 -28.35 2.47
N THR A 8 -0.41 -29.42 2.33
CA THR A 8 0.90 -29.60 2.97
C THR A 8 1.76 -28.41 2.57
N THR A 9 1.91 -27.44 3.48
CA THR A 9 2.67 -26.23 3.20
C THR A 9 4.11 -26.67 2.97
N LYS A 10 4.60 -26.60 1.73
CA LYS A 10 5.98 -26.96 1.41
C LYS A 10 6.91 -26.12 2.26
N LEU A 11 7.68 -26.78 3.12
CA LEU A 11 8.68 -26.13 3.96
C LEU A 11 9.92 -25.90 3.09
N HIS A 12 10.12 -24.66 2.64
CA HIS A 12 11.30 -24.34 1.82
C HIS A 12 12.58 -24.38 2.65
N PRO A 13 13.68 -24.95 2.13
CA PRO A 13 14.96 -24.99 2.82
C PRO A 13 15.53 -23.58 3.01
N ARG A 14 16.41 -23.42 4.01
CA ARG A 14 17.03 -22.12 4.35
C ARG A 14 17.73 -21.47 3.15
N ARG A 15 18.33 -22.27 2.26
CA ARG A 15 18.99 -21.79 1.03
C ARG A 15 18.02 -21.07 0.10
N SER A 16 16.82 -21.60 -0.12
CA SER A 16 15.80 -20.95 -0.95
C SER A 16 15.38 -19.60 -0.38
N TRP A 17 15.16 -19.52 0.94
CA TRP A 17 14.84 -18.25 1.61
C TRP A 17 15.96 -17.23 1.52
N ASN A 18 17.22 -17.66 1.63
CA ASN A 18 18.35 -16.74 1.50
C ASN A 18 18.45 -16.17 0.08
N ARG A 19 18.16 -16.95 -0.96
CA ARG A 19 18.14 -16.47 -2.35
C ARG A 19 17.11 -15.36 -2.55
N TRP A 20 15.94 -15.50 -1.93
CA TRP A 20 14.85 -14.53 -2.04
C TRP A 20 14.90 -13.42 -1.00
N ARG A 21 15.89 -13.43 -0.10
CA ARG A 21 15.96 -12.49 1.02
C ARG A 21 15.92 -11.05 0.52
N ASP A 22 16.84 -10.68 -0.36
CA ASP A 22 16.96 -9.29 -0.80
C ASP A 22 15.76 -8.83 -1.62
N THR A 23 15.20 -9.69 -2.48
CA THR A 23 13.96 -9.41 -3.20
C THR A 23 12.78 -9.20 -2.27
N ILE A 24 12.57 -10.09 -1.29
CA ILE A 24 11.52 -9.92 -0.28
C ILE A 24 11.76 -8.64 0.52
N GLY A 25 13.02 -8.32 0.82
CA GLY A 25 13.41 -7.08 1.48
C GLY A 25 13.02 -5.85 0.66
N HIS A 26 13.32 -5.83 -0.63
CA HIS A 26 12.96 -4.76 -1.54
C HIS A 26 11.44 -4.58 -1.65
N LEU A 27 10.72 -5.65 -1.97
CA LEU A 27 9.26 -5.63 -2.09
C LEU A 27 8.59 -5.18 -0.78
N TYR A 28 9.10 -5.65 0.36
CA TYR A 28 8.49 -5.36 1.65
C TYR A 28 8.85 -4.00 2.24
N LEU A 29 10.12 -3.60 2.16
CA LEU A 29 10.63 -2.40 2.83
C LEU A 29 10.59 -1.18 1.91
N ASP A 30 10.81 -1.36 0.62
CA ASP A 30 10.99 -0.26 -0.33
C ASP A 30 9.69 -0.04 -1.12
N GLU A 31 9.06 -1.12 -1.62
CA GLU A 31 7.80 -1.03 -2.38
C GLU A 31 6.53 -1.13 -1.51
N ASN A 32 6.67 -1.41 -0.21
CA ASN A 32 5.57 -1.54 0.75
C ASN A 32 4.50 -2.60 0.38
N TRP A 33 4.91 -3.68 -0.30
CA TRP A 33 3.99 -4.76 -0.65
C TRP A 33 3.47 -5.47 0.60
N THR A 34 2.18 -5.79 0.56
CA THR A 34 1.50 -6.58 1.57
C THR A 34 1.91 -8.06 1.52
N MET A 35 1.69 -8.81 2.60
CA MET A 35 2.01 -10.25 2.64
C MET A 35 1.35 -11.07 1.52
N PRO A 36 0.07 -10.83 1.15
CA PRO A 36 -0.55 -11.47 -0.01
C PRO A 36 0.13 -11.17 -1.35
N GLU A 37 0.55 -9.92 -1.57
CA GLU A 37 1.23 -9.52 -2.82
C GLU A 37 2.59 -10.19 -2.93
N ILE A 38 3.39 -10.19 -1.85
CA ILE A 38 4.67 -10.88 -1.80
C ILE A 38 4.49 -12.40 -1.99
N ALA A 39 3.47 -13.01 -1.37
CA ALA A 39 3.19 -14.43 -1.54
C ALA A 39 2.83 -14.78 -3.00
N THR A 40 2.03 -13.94 -3.64
CA THR A 40 1.65 -14.07 -5.06
C THR A 40 2.88 -13.96 -5.95
N HIS A 41 3.75 -12.97 -5.69
CA HIS A 41 5.03 -12.80 -6.39
C HIS A 41 5.92 -14.04 -6.26
N LEU A 42 6.19 -14.49 -5.04
CA LEU A 42 7.05 -15.65 -4.83
C LEU A 42 6.46 -16.91 -5.50
N THR A 43 5.14 -17.04 -5.51
CA THR A 43 4.45 -18.15 -6.16
C THR A 43 4.58 -18.11 -7.68
N SER A 44 4.52 -16.93 -8.33
CA SER A 44 4.70 -16.82 -9.78
C SER A 44 6.10 -17.24 -10.24
N TYR A 45 7.11 -17.13 -9.37
CA TYR A 45 8.46 -17.62 -9.60
C TYR A 45 8.73 -19.03 -9.01
N GLY A 46 7.68 -19.79 -8.68
CA GLY A 46 7.77 -21.19 -8.25
C GLY A 46 8.06 -21.41 -6.77
N MET A 47 8.14 -20.35 -5.96
CA MET A 47 8.29 -20.42 -4.50
C MET A 47 6.94 -20.33 -3.78
N VAL A 48 6.24 -21.46 -3.71
CA VAL A 48 4.93 -21.54 -3.03
C VAL A 48 5.10 -21.38 -1.52
N CYS A 49 4.64 -20.28 -0.93
CA CYS A 49 4.73 -20.05 0.51
C CYS A 49 3.47 -19.40 1.07
N ASN A 50 3.26 -19.52 2.38
CA ASN A 50 2.13 -18.90 3.08
C ASN A 50 2.57 -17.63 3.85
N HIS A 51 1.60 -16.80 4.23
CA HIS A 51 1.86 -15.55 4.94
C HIS A 51 2.62 -15.74 6.26
N ARG A 52 2.39 -16.87 6.96
CA ARG A 52 3.07 -17.17 8.23
C ARG A 52 4.56 -17.42 8.01
N GLN A 53 4.94 -18.11 6.94
CA GLN A 53 6.33 -18.35 6.58
C GLN A 53 7.06 -17.04 6.25
N ILE A 54 6.45 -16.17 5.42
CA ILE A 54 7.00 -14.85 5.10
C ILE A 54 7.18 -14.03 6.38
N LYS A 55 6.14 -13.95 7.21
CA LYS A 55 6.19 -13.21 8.48
C LYS A 55 7.29 -13.71 9.43
N ASN A 56 7.45 -15.03 9.56
CA ASN A 56 8.52 -15.61 10.38
C ASN A 56 9.89 -15.21 9.84
N ARG A 57 10.08 -15.19 8.51
CA ARG A 57 11.35 -14.77 7.90
C ARG A 57 11.62 -13.29 8.07
N LEU A 58 10.62 -12.43 7.91
CA LEU A 58 10.75 -11.00 8.23
C LEU A 58 11.16 -10.79 9.69
N LYS A 59 10.63 -11.58 10.62
CA LYS A 59 11.06 -11.57 12.03
C LYS A 59 12.50 -12.04 12.19
N ASP A 60 12.88 -13.17 11.59
CA ASP A 60 14.25 -13.71 11.62
C ASP A 60 15.27 -12.69 11.09
N TRP A 61 14.91 -11.97 10.03
CA TRP A 61 15.73 -10.93 9.40
C TRP A 61 15.66 -9.57 10.11
N ARG A 62 14.88 -9.47 11.19
CA ARG A 62 14.62 -8.23 11.93
C ARG A 62 14.09 -7.12 11.04
N TRP A 63 13.22 -7.46 10.09
CA TRP A 63 12.55 -6.53 9.17
C TRP A 63 11.13 -6.16 9.59
N GLU A 64 10.69 -6.56 10.79
CA GLU A 64 9.36 -6.23 11.31
C GLU A 64 9.01 -4.74 11.11
N LEU A 65 7.90 -4.44 10.42
CA LEU A 65 7.41 -3.07 10.33
C LEU A 65 7.19 -2.56 11.76
N LYS A 66 7.94 -1.54 12.17
CA LYS A 66 7.64 -0.83 13.41
C LYS A 66 6.31 -0.13 13.17
N LYS A 67 5.24 -0.76 13.65
CA LYS A 67 3.90 -0.14 13.64
C LYS A 67 4.03 1.22 14.28
N THR A 68 3.46 2.24 13.64
CA THR A 68 3.33 3.55 14.25
C THR A 68 2.57 3.37 15.57
N PRO A 69 3.17 3.69 16.72
CA PRO A 69 2.51 3.56 18.01
C PRO A 69 1.24 4.41 18.06
N THR A 70 0.23 3.97 18.83
CA THR A 70 -1.01 4.74 19.02
C THR A 70 -0.74 6.16 19.48
N ARG A 71 0.22 6.37 20.41
CA ARG A 71 0.62 7.70 20.87
C ARG A 71 1.01 8.67 19.73
N HIS A 72 1.64 8.18 18.66
CA HIS A 72 2.03 9.05 17.55
C HIS A 72 0.82 9.44 16.70
N TYR A 73 -0.15 8.53 16.49
CA TYR A 73 -1.40 8.90 15.78
C TYR A 73 -2.21 9.94 16.56
N LEU A 74 -2.26 9.84 17.89
CA LEU A 74 -2.94 10.85 18.72
C LEU A 74 -2.24 12.21 18.64
N ALA A 75 -0.91 12.21 18.67
CA ALA A 75 -0.11 13.43 18.49
C ALA A 75 -0.30 14.05 17.09
N MET A 76 -0.32 13.23 16.03
CA MET A 76 -0.65 13.69 14.67
C MET A 76 -2.03 14.36 14.64
N MET A 77 -3.04 13.74 15.27
CA MET A 77 -4.40 14.30 15.29
C MET A 77 -4.47 15.65 16.02
N ALA A 78 -3.83 15.77 17.18
CA ALA A 78 -3.77 17.02 17.93
C ALA A 78 -3.09 18.15 17.14
N VAL A 79 -1.99 17.84 16.44
CA VAL A 79 -1.29 18.81 15.58
C VAL A 79 -2.13 19.17 14.35
N ALA A 80 -2.81 18.21 13.72
CA ALA A 80 -3.71 18.49 12.59
C ALA A 80 -4.89 19.39 12.97
N GLU A 81 -5.48 19.20 14.15
CA GLU A 81 -6.54 20.08 14.67
C GLU A 81 -6.04 21.52 14.88
N GLU A 82 -4.82 21.69 15.40
CA GLU A 82 -4.20 23.01 15.56
C GLU A 82 -3.89 23.67 14.21
N MET A 83 -3.39 22.90 13.25
CA MET A 83 -3.07 23.38 11.90
C MET A 83 -4.34 23.88 11.18
N ARG A 84 -5.45 23.12 11.26
CA ARG A 84 -6.76 23.53 10.73
C ARG A 84 -7.27 24.83 11.37
N LYS A 85 -7.11 25.00 12.69
CA LYS A 85 -7.50 26.25 13.37
C LYS A 85 -6.72 27.48 12.89
N LYS A 86 -5.47 27.30 12.45
CA LYS A 86 -4.58 28.41 12.06
C LYS A 86 -4.72 28.83 10.61
N GLU A 87 -4.83 27.87 9.70
CA GLU A 87 -4.85 28.15 8.25
C GLU A 87 -6.27 28.24 7.66
N GLY A 88 -7.30 28.01 8.49
CA GLY A 88 -8.70 27.99 8.09
C GLY A 88 -9.19 26.56 7.81
N ASP A 89 -10.51 26.40 7.62
CA ASP A 89 -11.16 25.12 7.24
C ASP A 89 -10.78 24.70 5.81
N GLY A 90 -9.48 24.54 5.53
CA GLY A 90 -8.99 23.82 4.37
C GLY A 90 -9.47 22.37 4.40
N ASP A 91 -9.56 21.74 3.23
CA ASP A 91 -10.06 20.37 3.13
C ASP A 91 -9.19 19.41 3.96
N ASP A 92 -9.80 18.38 4.55
CA ASP A 92 -9.11 17.35 5.34
C ASP A 92 -7.97 16.63 4.56
N ASP A 93 -7.90 16.82 3.25
CA ASP A 93 -6.90 16.24 2.35
C ASP A 93 -5.60 17.08 2.27
N ASP A 94 -5.57 18.27 2.87
CA ASP A 94 -4.42 19.16 2.77
C ASP A 94 -3.31 18.85 3.76
N ILE A 95 -3.53 18.00 4.79
CA ILE A 95 -2.51 17.71 5.82
C ILE A 95 -1.92 16.31 5.63
N VAL A 96 -0.60 16.26 5.41
CA VAL A 96 0.15 14.99 5.28
C VAL A 96 1.25 14.92 6.33
N PHE A 97 1.37 13.75 6.96
CA PHE A 97 2.44 13.42 7.89
C PHE A 97 3.50 12.55 7.22
N ARG A 98 4.77 12.97 7.34
CA ARG A 98 5.94 12.21 6.93
C ARG A 98 6.41 11.36 8.11
N VAL A 99 6.21 10.05 8.02
CA VAL A 99 6.52 9.12 9.12
C VAL A 99 7.79 8.33 8.80
N PRO A 100 8.89 8.51 9.56
CA PRO A 100 10.10 7.74 9.35
C PRO A 100 9.86 6.25 9.55
N LYS A 101 10.33 5.47 8.58
CA LYS A 101 10.40 4.01 8.59
C LYS A 101 11.86 3.58 8.42
N ARG A 102 12.13 2.28 8.57
CA ARG A 102 13.50 1.75 8.56
C ARG A 102 14.28 2.01 7.27
N ARG A 103 13.60 2.12 6.13
CA ARG A 103 14.21 2.35 4.81
C ARG A 103 13.58 3.51 4.04
N GLY A 104 13.01 4.50 4.73
CA GLY A 104 12.46 5.67 4.08
C GLY A 104 11.40 6.36 4.90
N THR A 105 10.50 7.05 4.21
CA THR A 105 9.42 7.84 4.79
C THR A 105 8.11 7.38 4.19
N GLU A 106 7.12 7.12 5.04
CA GLU A 106 5.78 6.80 4.60
C GLU A 106 4.87 8.01 4.86
N LEU A 107 4.03 8.34 3.87
CA LEU A 107 3.09 9.45 3.96
C LEU A 107 1.76 8.98 4.57
N TYR A 108 1.25 9.75 5.53
CA TYR A 108 0.00 9.49 6.22
C TYR A 108 -0.90 10.70 6.03
N ASP A 109 -1.98 10.53 5.28
CA ASP A 109 -3.05 11.52 5.19
C ASP A 109 -3.89 11.56 6.47
N LEU A 110 -4.67 12.63 6.63
CA LEU A 110 -5.51 12.81 7.81
C LEU A 110 -6.59 11.72 7.91
N LYS A 111 -7.12 11.23 6.78
CA LYS A 111 -8.09 10.11 6.72
C LYS A 111 -7.53 8.85 7.38
N ARG A 112 -6.28 8.50 7.10
CA ARG A 112 -5.58 7.35 7.69
C ARG A 112 -5.32 7.55 9.16
N VAL A 113 -4.87 8.75 9.57
CA VAL A 113 -4.64 9.08 10.98
C VAL A 113 -5.95 9.02 11.77
N SER A 114 -7.02 9.62 11.26
CA SER A 114 -8.37 9.61 11.87
C SER A 114 -8.89 8.18 12.04
N LYS A 115 -8.77 7.34 11.00
CA LYS A 115 -9.14 5.92 11.09
C LYS A 115 -8.34 5.16 12.15
N ALA A 116 -7.05 5.47 12.33
CA ALA A 116 -6.24 4.87 13.37
C ALA A 116 -6.66 5.32 14.78
N CYS A 117 -7.00 6.61 14.93
CA CYS A 117 -7.52 7.18 16.18
C CYS A 117 -8.88 6.59 16.56
N LEU A 118 -9.82 6.44 15.61
CA LEU A 118 -11.11 5.79 15.83
C LEU A 118 -10.95 4.34 16.31
N ARG A 119 -10.01 3.58 15.72
CA ARG A 119 -9.70 2.22 16.20
C ARG A 119 -9.10 2.22 17.60
N ALA A 120 -8.33 3.24 17.96
CA ALA A 120 -7.79 3.39 19.31
C ALA A 120 -8.89 3.73 20.31
N LYS A 121 -9.78 4.68 20.00
CA LYS A 121 -10.95 5.03 20.81
C LYS A 121 -11.83 3.82 21.09
N LYS A 122 -12.20 3.07 20.05
CA LYS A 122 -13.00 1.84 20.21
C LYS A 122 -12.35 0.81 21.15
N ARG A 123 -11.02 0.72 21.18
CA ARG A 123 -10.30 -0.16 22.12
C ARG A 123 -10.29 0.41 23.53
N SER A 124 -10.15 1.73 23.69
CA SER A 124 -10.21 2.39 25.00
C SER A 124 -11.60 2.23 25.63
N ASP A 125 -12.67 2.40 24.85
CA ASP A 125 -14.05 2.23 25.29
C ASP A 125 -14.31 0.80 25.81
N GLN A 126 -13.74 -0.22 25.15
CA GLN A 126 -13.84 -1.61 25.58
C GLN A 126 -13.17 -1.89 26.94
N VAL A 127 -12.17 -1.08 27.31
CA VAL A 127 -11.38 -1.24 28.54
C VAL A 127 -11.73 -0.16 29.57
N GLN A 128 -12.81 0.61 29.33
CA GLN A 128 -13.25 1.72 30.18
C GLN A 128 -12.12 2.69 30.55
N LYS A 129 -11.26 3.00 29.57
CA LYS A 129 -10.21 4.02 29.71
C LYS A 129 -10.59 5.26 28.92
N ASP A 130 -10.30 6.42 29.50
CA ASP A 130 -10.51 7.69 28.82
C ASP A 130 -9.61 7.78 27.57
N PHE A 131 -10.24 8.13 26.45
CA PHE A 131 -9.56 8.45 25.21
C PHE A 131 -9.39 9.96 25.14
N VAL A 132 -8.19 10.44 25.41
CA VAL A 132 -7.88 11.88 25.43
C VAL A 132 -6.75 12.16 24.45
N LEU A 133 -6.92 13.19 23.62
CA LEU A 133 -5.84 13.71 22.79
C LEU A 133 -4.81 14.42 23.68
N PRO A 134 -3.50 14.28 23.40
CA PRO A 134 -2.49 15.06 24.11
C PRO A 134 -2.65 16.56 23.85
N SER A 135 -2.08 17.39 24.71
CA SER A 135 -1.93 18.82 24.43
C SER A 135 -1.12 19.02 23.14
N VAL A 136 -1.29 20.15 22.46
CA VAL A 136 -0.54 20.44 21.22
C VAL A 136 0.98 20.50 21.49
N GLU A 137 1.39 20.99 22.66
CA GLU A 137 2.79 21.05 23.09
C GLU A 137 3.37 19.66 23.27
N ASP A 138 2.69 18.78 24.02
CA ASP A 138 3.11 17.39 24.20
C ASP A 138 3.11 16.62 22.87
N ALA A 139 2.11 16.89 22.02
CA ALA A 139 2.00 16.27 20.71
C ALA A 139 3.22 16.61 19.85
N ARG A 140 3.65 17.87 19.81
CA ARG A 140 4.84 18.29 19.06
C ARG A 140 6.10 17.59 19.55
N LEU A 141 6.30 17.51 20.87
CA LEU A 141 7.44 16.80 21.46
C LEU A 141 7.45 15.32 21.07
N VAL A 142 6.28 14.66 21.10
CA VAL A 142 6.16 13.25 20.69
C VAL A 142 6.45 13.05 19.21
N LEU A 143 6.03 13.97 18.34
CA LEU A 143 6.33 13.89 16.90
C LEU A 143 7.81 14.18 16.61
N GLU A 144 8.40 15.16 17.30
CA GLU A 144 9.82 15.50 17.18
C GLU A 144 10.73 14.34 17.60
N ASP A 145 10.48 13.72 18.77
CA ASP A 145 11.20 12.51 19.24
C ASP A 145 11.09 11.36 18.21
N ALA A 146 9.98 11.30 17.49
CA ALA A 146 9.73 10.30 16.47
C ALA A 146 10.24 10.68 15.07
N GLY A 147 10.77 11.89 14.87
CA GLY A 147 11.19 12.44 13.59
C GLY A 147 10.03 12.62 12.59
N ILE A 148 8.80 12.80 13.07
CA ILE A 148 7.60 12.92 12.24
C ILE A 148 7.34 14.40 11.97
N THR A 149 7.21 14.76 10.70
CA THR A 149 6.84 16.13 10.28
C THR A 149 5.43 16.17 9.70
N ALA A 150 4.80 17.33 9.81
CA ALA A 150 3.49 17.61 9.23
C ALA A 150 3.64 18.75 8.21
N ASP A 151 3.03 18.59 7.04
CA ASP A 151 3.12 19.55 5.95
C ASP A 151 1.73 19.76 5.34
N PHE A 152 1.46 20.98 4.87
CA PHE A 152 0.29 21.26 4.03
C PHE A 152 0.62 20.94 2.57
N VAL A 153 -0.14 20.06 1.94
CA VAL A 153 -0.09 19.79 0.50
C VAL A 153 -1.16 20.64 -0.14
N ARG A 154 -0.75 21.68 -0.88
CA ARG A 154 -1.69 22.42 -1.73
C ARG A 154 -2.02 21.56 -2.95
N VAL A 155 -3.31 21.35 -3.20
CA VAL A 155 -3.88 20.55 -4.30
C VAL A 155 -3.30 20.89 -5.70
N SER A 156 -2.63 22.04 -5.86
CA SER A 156 -1.90 22.41 -7.08
C SER A 156 -0.67 21.55 -7.41
N ASP A 157 -0.09 20.79 -6.46
CA ASP A 157 1.16 20.05 -6.69
C ASP A 157 0.95 18.58 -7.09
N THR A 158 -0.30 18.12 -7.19
CA THR A 158 -0.66 16.78 -7.69
C THR A 158 -1.57 16.86 -8.90
N SER A 159 -1.14 17.60 -9.93
CA SER A 159 -1.68 17.38 -11.27
C SER A 159 -0.72 16.46 -12.03
N PRO A 160 -1.05 15.19 -12.28
CA PRO A 160 -0.39 14.50 -13.37
C PRO A 160 -0.70 15.31 -14.63
N GLU A 161 0.32 15.83 -15.30
CA GLU A 161 0.22 16.29 -16.69
C GLU A 161 -0.33 15.13 -17.53
N VAL A 162 -1.65 15.01 -17.58
CA VAL A 162 -2.33 14.48 -18.75
C VAL A 162 -2.20 15.59 -19.77
N SER A 163 -1.15 15.49 -20.58
CA SER A 163 -1.05 16.16 -21.87
C SER A 163 -2.32 15.83 -22.65
N ARG A 164 -3.32 16.70 -22.56
CA ARG A 164 -4.40 16.77 -23.53
C ARG A 164 -3.83 17.56 -24.69
N ASP A 165 -3.37 16.85 -25.70
CA ASP A 165 -3.13 17.42 -27.01
C ASP A 165 -4.43 18.10 -27.49
N PRO A 166 -4.36 19.37 -27.91
CA PRO A 166 -5.47 20.01 -28.60
C PRO A 166 -5.29 19.80 -30.11
N GLU A 167 -5.86 18.75 -30.67
CA GLU A 167 -6.13 18.70 -32.11
C GLU A 167 -7.63 18.86 -32.35
N GLY A 168 -7.98 20.09 -32.69
CA GLY A 168 -9.23 20.40 -33.34
C GLY A 168 -9.15 20.08 -34.83
N THR A 169 -10.33 19.73 -35.34
CA THR A 169 -10.90 20.21 -36.62
C THR A 169 -10.87 19.24 -37.81
N SER A 170 -12.11 18.85 -38.17
CA SER A 170 -12.68 18.81 -39.52
C SER A 170 -13.01 17.45 -40.14
N MET A 171 -14.31 17.32 -40.36
CA MET A 171 -15.01 16.49 -41.34
C MET A 171 -14.34 16.44 -42.72
N VAL A 172 -14.32 15.26 -43.37
CA VAL A 172 -15.11 14.92 -44.59
C VAL A 172 -14.94 13.45 -45.02
N GLU A 173 -16.07 12.87 -45.47
CA GLU A 173 -16.31 11.84 -46.51
C GLU A 173 -15.53 10.49 -46.49
N ASP A 174 -16.21 9.37 -46.27
CA ASP A 174 -17.05 8.57 -47.20
C ASP A 174 -16.24 7.55 -48.01
N SER A 175 -16.26 6.29 -47.57
CA SER A 175 -16.08 5.10 -48.42
C SER A 175 -16.51 3.83 -47.67
N PRO A 176 -17.32 2.94 -48.28
CA PRO A 176 -17.85 1.74 -47.65
C PRO A 176 -16.81 0.60 -47.58
N PRO A 177 -16.92 -0.33 -46.61
CA PRO A 177 -16.02 -1.47 -46.52
C PRO A 177 -16.32 -2.48 -47.63
N THR A 178 -15.30 -2.80 -48.43
CA THR A 178 -15.33 -3.92 -49.38
C THR A 178 -15.26 -5.26 -48.63
N PRO A 179 -15.99 -6.30 -49.08
CA PRO A 179 -15.95 -7.63 -48.49
C PRO A 179 -14.81 -8.45 -49.11
N VAL A 180 -13.76 -8.74 -48.33
CA VAL A 180 -12.76 -9.72 -48.76
C VAL A 180 -13.25 -11.13 -48.43
N ARG A 181 -13.91 -11.73 -49.42
CA ARG A 181 -13.98 -13.18 -49.59
C ARG A 181 -12.62 -13.71 -50.04
N ARG A 182 -12.13 -14.76 -49.37
CA ARG A 182 -11.53 -15.99 -49.96
C ARG A 182 -11.00 -16.85 -48.80
N SER A 183 -11.63 -17.98 -48.49
CA SER A 183 -11.59 -19.27 -49.19
C SER A 183 -10.69 -20.24 -48.42
N VAL A 184 -11.39 -21.14 -47.73
CA VAL A 184 -11.08 -22.53 -47.41
C VAL A 184 -9.83 -23.09 -48.12
N LEU A 185 -8.88 -23.59 -47.33
CA LEU A 185 -8.19 -24.84 -47.63
C LEU A 185 -8.27 -25.74 -46.39
N ARG A 186 -9.05 -26.81 -46.53
CA ARG A 186 -8.85 -28.06 -45.80
C ARG A 186 -7.56 -28.69 -46.32
N ILE A 187 -6.72 -29.16 -45.40
CA ILE A 187 -5.84 -30.28 -45.66
C ILE A 187 -6.04 -31.22 -44.48
N ASP A 188 -6.66 -32.36 -44.79
CA ASP A 188 -6.65 -33.55 -43.95
C ASP A 188 -5.21 -34.13 -43.87
N GLU A 189 -5.05 -35.01 -42.88
CA GLU A 189 -4.14 -36.16 -42.89
C GLU A 189 -2.75 -36.09 -42.23
N LEU A 190 -2.63 -36.98 -41.23
CA LEU A 190 -1.52 -37.90 -40.91
C LEU A 190 -0.33 -37.36 -40.12
N CYS A 191 -0.28 -37.71 -38.81
CA CYS A 191 0.82 -38.51 -38.25
C CYS A 191 0.58 -38.96 -36.79
N THR A 192 0.53 -40.28 -36.62
CA THR A 192 1.18 -41.10 -35.56
C THR A 192 0.96 -40.78 -34.07
N SER A 193 0.09 -41.57 -33.41
CA SER A 193 0.46 -42.74 -32.56
C SER A 193 -0.78 -43.32 -31.88
#